data_AF-A0A7C4IM15-F1
#
_entry.id   AF-A0A7C4IM15-F1
#
_cell.length_a   1.000
_cell.length_b   1.000
_cell.length_c   1.000
_cell.angle_alpha   90.00
_cell.angle_beta   90.00
_cell.angle_gamma   90.00
#
_symmetry.space_group_name_H-M   'P 1'
#
loop_
_entity.id
_entity.type
_entity.pdbx_description
1 polymer ?
#
loop_
_entity_poly.entity_id
_entity_poly.type
_entity_poly.pdbx_seq_one_letter_code
_entity_poly.pdbx_strand_id
1 'polypeptide(L)'
;MVACLRGFYAMIQPMEQPQSESFDMQKMVADYMENGLLDNIIDMFKHDRTLYDFIPELIKDERLRVRIGTIALLETLAKEDAANTGNAIRSLIPLLNDSSPLVIGDVAYVLGLIGNRETIPFLEQQLQREDPNVRAIVQEAIDDIRSRN
;
A
#
# COMPACT_ATOMS: atom_id res chain seq x y z
N MET A 1 31.78 54.49 25.84
CA MET A 1 30.47 53.80 25.73
C MET A 1 30.60 52.77 24.63
N VAL A 2 30.71 51.51 25.03
CA VAL A 2 31.05 50.36 24.18
C VAL A 2 29.78 49.80 23.53
N ALA A 3 29.97 49.30 22.31
CA ALA A 3 28.97 48.86 21.34
C ALA A 3 28.08 47.69 21.80
N CYS A 4 26.89 47.65 21.18
CA CYS A 4 25.91 46.55 21.19
C CYS A 4 26.54 45.17 21.00
N LEU A 5 26.28 44.26 21.95
CA LEU A 5 26.30 42.81 21.74
C LEU A 5 24.85 42.31 21.78
N ARG A 6 24.20 42.31 20.62
CA ARG A 6 22.91 41.64 20.40
C ARG A 6 23.17 40.24 19.83
N GLY A 7 22.52 39.25 20.44
CA GLY A 7 22.03 38.06 19.74
C GLY A 7 23.04 36.96 19.45
N PHE A 8 23.31 36.12 20.44
CA PHE A 8 23.93 34.80 20.26
C PHE A 8 22.96 33.67 20.67
N TYR A 9 21.68 33.81 20.30
CA TYR A 9 20.68 32.76 20.43
C TYR A 9 19.81 32.76 19.17
N ALA A 10 20.40 32.33 18.06
CA ALA A 10 19.70 32.08 16.81
C ALA A 10 20.28 30.81 16.17
N MET A 11 20.18 29.67 16.86
CA MET A 11 20.45 28.37 16.24
C MET A 11 19.83 27.20 17.03
N ILE A 12 18.52 27.22 17.23
CA ILE A 12 17.76 25.97 17.37
C ILE A 12 16.74 26.00 16.24
N GLN A 13 17.16 25.47 15.09
CA GLN A 13 16.24 25.12 14.01
C GLN A 13 15.37 23.96 14.51
N PRO A 14 14.04 23.98 14.33
CA PRO A 14 13.20 22.84 14.65
C PRO A 14 13.54 21.68 13.71
N MET A 15 13.68 20.48 14.27
CA MET A 15 13.94 19.25 13.52
C MET A 15 12.81 18.95 12.54
N GLU A 16 13.03 19.20 11.26
CA GLU A 16 12.26 18.59 10.16
C GLU A 16 12.68 17.12 10.02
N GLN A 17 12.14 16.21 10.84
CA GLN A 17 12.42 14.76 10.77
C GLN A 17 11.25 13.77 10.61
N PRO A 18 9.96 14.14 10.38
CA PRO A 18 8.94 13.11 10.20
C PRO A 18 9.03 12.34 8.86
N GLN A 19 9.47 12.99 7.78
CA GLN A 19 9.44 12.38 6.43
C GLN A 19 10.60 11.41 6.18
N SER A 20 11.78 11.66 6.77
CA SER A 20 12.95 10.79 6.57
C SER A 20 12.78 9.42 7.22
N GLU A 21 12.22 9.37 8.42
CA GLU A 21 12.01 8.11 9.16
C GLU A 21 10.95 7.23 8.50
N SER A 22 9.86 7.82 8.02
CA SER A 22 8.80 7.13 7.28
C SER A 22 9.34 6.48 5.99
N PHE A 23 10.15 7.22 5.23
CA PHE A 23 10.81 6.71 4.03
C PHE A 23 11.77 5.55 4.33
N ASP A 24 12.56 5.66 5.41
CA ASP A 24 13.48 4.61 5.84
C ASP A 24 12.75 3.33 6.27
N MET A 25 11.60 3.45 6.94
CA MET A 25 10.76 2.31 7.32
C MET A 25 10.12 1.62 6.11
N GLN A 26 9.54 2.39 5.18
CA GLN A 26 8.98 1.83 3.94
C GLN A 26 10.05 1.01 3.19
N LYS A 27 11.25 1.57 3.03
CA LYS A 27 12.35 0.90 2.35
C LYS A 27 12.77 -0.39 3.06
N MET A 28 12.87 -0.36 4.39
CA MET A 28 13.19 -1.55 5.18
C MET A 28 12.18 -2.68 4.94
N VAL A 29 10.88 -2.37 5.00
CA VAL A 29 9.80 -3.35 4.74
C VAL A 29 9.92 -3.94 3.34
N ALA A 30 10.15 -3.09 2.34
CA ALA A 30 10.29 -3.53 0.96
C ALA A 30 11.55 -4.40 0.75
N ASP A 31 12.67 -4.08 1.40
CA ASP A 31 13.88 -4.92 1.36
C ASP A 31 13.65 -6.27 2.05
N TYR A 32 12.87 -6.32 3.12
CA TYR A 32 12.52 -7.59 3.78
C TYR A 32 11.61 -8.44 2.90
N MET A 33 10.67 -7.82 2.18
CA MET A 33 9.85 -8.49 1.16
C MET A 33 10.73 -9.12 0.07
N GLU A 34 11.71 -8.37 -0.44
CA GLU A 34 12.64 -8.86 -1.48
C GLU A 34 13.47 -10.06 -1.00
N ASN A 35 13.79 -10.13 0.29
CA ASN A 35 14.52 -11.24 0.87
C ASN A 35 13.64 -12.43 1.29
N GLY A 36 12.32 -12.36 1.08
CA GLY A 36 11.39 -13.46 1.35
C GLY A 36 11.06 -13.67 2.83
N LEU A 37 11.19 -12.64 3.67
CA LEU A 37 10.94 -12.71 5.11
C LEU A 37 9.46 -12.45 5.48
N LEU A 38 8.52 -13.07 4.74
CA LEU A 38 7.10 -12.71 4.81
C LEU A 38 6.47 -12.90 6.20
N ASP A 39 6.78 -13.99 6.90
CA ASP A 39 6.23 -14.26 8.25
C ASP A 39 6.60 -13.14 9.25
N ASN A 40 7.85 -12.69 9.21
CA ASN A 40 8.32 -11.59 10.05
C ASN A 40 7.58 -10.29 9.73
N ILE A 41 7.27 -10.06 8.45
CA ILE A 41 6.57 -8.85 8.00
C ILE A 41 5.10 -8.90 8.42
N ILE A 42 4.45 -10.06 8.31
CA ILE A 42 3.08 -10.26 8.82
C ILE A 42 3.03 -9.92 10.31
N ASP A 43 3.97 -10.44 11.10
CA ASP A 43 4.06 -10.14 12.53
C ASP A 43 4.30 -8.65 12.78
N MET A 44 5.20 -7.99 12.03
CA MET A 44 5.41 -6.55 12.13
C MET A 44 4.11 -5.76 11.88
N PHE A 45 3.37 -6.05 10.82
CA PHE A 45 2.11 -5.35 10.49
C PHE A 45 1.04 -5.55 11.55
N LYS A 46 0.95 -6.75 12.15
CA LYS A 46 -0.02 -7.03 13.22
C LYS A 46 0.26 -6.23 14.50
N HIS A 47 1.53 -5.88 14.75
CA HIS A 47 1.93 -5.12 15.93
C HIS A 47 2.01 -3.60 15.67
N ASP A 48 2.42 -3.19 14.47
CA ASP A 48 2.56 -1.79 14.09
C ASP A 48 1.61 -1.45 12.93
N ARG A 49 0.51 -0.78 13.30
CA ARG A 49 -0.52 -0.38 12.35
C ARG A 49 -0.09 0.73 11.40
N THR A 50 0.97 1.47 11.71
CA THR A 50 1.47 2.53 10.83
C THR A 50 2.05 1.96 9.54
N LEU A 51 2.46 0.68 9.56
CA LEU A 51 2.98 0.01 8.37
C LEU A 51 1.93 -0.20 7.27
N TYR A 52 0.64 -0.21 7.63
CA TYR A 52 -0.44 -0.29 6.64
C TYR A 52 -0.49 0.95 5.73
N ASP A 53 0.05 2.08 6.16
CA ASP A 53 0.11 3.30 5.35
C ASP A 53 1.07 3.15 4.17
N PHE A 54 2.00 2.17 4.20
CA PHE A 54 2.96 1.90 3.13
C PHE A 54 2.44 0.94 2.05
N ILE A 55 1.27 0.32 2.24
CA ILE A 55 0.72 -0.66 1.31
C ILE A 55 0.57 -0.12 -0.12
N PRO A 56 0.05 1.11 -0.34
CA PRO A 56 -0.02 1.69 -1.68
C PRO A 56 1.34 1.76 -2.39
N GLU A 57 2.38 2.16 -1.67
CA GLU A 57 3.72 2.29 -2.21
C GLU A 57 4.37 0.93 -2.46
N LEU A 58 4.14 -0.06 -1.59
CA LEU A 58 4.64 -1.42 -1.76
C LEU A 58 4.01 -2.13 -2.98
N ILE A 59 2.71 -1.89 -3.24
CA ILE A 59 2.05 -2.37 -4.47
C ILE A 59 2.63 -1.70 -5.72
N LYS A 60 3.13 -0.47 -5.61
CA LYS A 60 3.76 0.27 -6.71
C LYS A 60 5.25 0.01 -6.86
N ASP A 61 5.85 -0.82 -6.01
CA ASP A 61 7.28 -1.09 -6.04
C ASP A 61 7.70 -1.72 -7.38
N GLU A 62 8.83 -1.29 -7.93
CA GLU A 62 9.33 -1.78 -9.21
C GLU A 62 9.72 -3.27 -9.16
N ARG A 63 10.09 -3.76 -7.97
CA ARG A 63 10.51 -5.14 -7.75
C ARG A 63 9.29 -6.05 -7.72
N LEU A 64 9.28 -7.02 -8.63
CA LEU A 64 8.20 -8.00 -8.74
C LEU A 64 7.96 -8.74 -7.42
N ARG A 65 9.03 -9.10 -6.70
CA ARG A 65 8.92 -9.86 -5.46
C ARG A 65 8.31 -9.04 -4.32
N VAL A 66 8.55 -7.73 -4.27
CA VAL A 66 7.88 -6.83 -3.32
C VAL A 66 6.38 -6.75 -3.59
N ARG A 67 5.98 -6.58 -4.86
CA ARG A 67 4.56 -6.56 -5.22
C ARG A 67 3.86 -7.86 -4.86
N ILE A 68 4.41 -9.00 -5.29
CA ILE A 68 3.84 -10.33 -4.97
C ILE A 68 3.82 -10.58 -3.45
N GLY A 69 4.88 -10.20 -2.74
CA GLY A 69 4.93 -10.27 -1.28
C GLY A 69 3.85 -9.43 -0.62
N THR A 70 3.56 -8.25 -1.15
CA THR A 70 2.49 -7.36 -0.66
C THR A 70 1.11 -7.96 -0.88
N ILE A 71 0.88 -8.61 -2.03
CA ILE A 71 -0.37 -9.33 -2.30
C ILE A 71 -0.56 -10.48 -1.30
N ALA A 72 0.48 -11.29 -1.07
CA ALA A 72 0.44 -12.39 -0.11
C ALA A 72 0.27 -11.91 1.35
N LEU A 73 0.93 -10.81 1.71
CA LEU A 73 0.76 -10.13 2.99
C LEU A 73 -0.71 -9.74 3.19
N LEU A 74 -1.31 -9.05 2.23
CA LEU A 74 -2.70 -8.60 2.30
C LEU A 74 -3.69 -9.75 2.37
N GLU A 75 -3.46 -10.84 1.63
CA GLU A 75 -4.29 -12.03 1.71
C GLU A 75 -4.26 -12.65 3.13
N THR A 76 -3.08 -12.67 3.75
CA THR A 76 -2.90 -13.22 5.10
C THR A 76 -3.52 -12.29 6.15
N LEU A 77 -3.24 -10.99 6.09
CA LEU A 77 -3.79 -10.00 7.01
C LEU A 77 -5.32 -9.87 6.89
N ALA A 78 -5.90 -10.08 5.71
CA ALA A 78 -7.36 -10.13 5.56
C ALA A 78 -8.01 -11.26 6.39
N LYS A 79 -7.29 -12.37 6.61
CA LYS A 79 -7.76 -13.51 7.42
C LYS A 79 -7.44 -13.31 8.90
N GLU A 80 -6.29 -12.73 9.23
CA GLU A 80 -5.77 -12.66 10.60
C GLU A 80 -6.01 -11.33 11.33
N ASP A 81 -6.19 -10.23 10.59
CA ASP A 81 -6.33 -8.85 11.09
C ASP A 81 -7.28 -8.03 10.20
N ALA A 82 -8.49 -8.57 9.98
CA ALA A 82 -9.49 -8.01 9.06
C ALA A 82 -9.86 -6.55 9.39
N ALA A 83 -9.86 -6.18 10.67
CA ALA A 83 -10.21 -4.82 11.10
C ALA A 83 -9.23 -3.76 10.59
N ASN A 84 -7.92 -4.03 10.64
CA ASN A 84 -6.90 -3.11 10.13
C ASN A 84 -6.78 -3.20 8.61
N THR A 85 -6.89 -4.42 8.06
CA THR A 85 -6.84 -4.64 6.61
C THR A 85 -7.95 -3.90 5.86
N GLY A 86 -9.13 -3.73 6.46
CA GLY A 86 -10.22 -2.93 5.90
C GLY A 86 -9.82 -1.49 5.51
N ASN A 87 -8.95 -0.85 6.30
CA ASN A 87 -8.44 0.50 5.99
C ASN A 87 -7.46 0.48 4.82
N ALA A 88 -6.55 -0.49 4.78
CA ALA A 88 -5.59 -0.61 3.69
C ALA A 88 -6.27 -0.97 2.35
N ILE A 89 -7.33 -1.77 2.37
CA ILE A 89 -8.14 -2.02 1.15
C ILE A 89 -8.70 -0.70 0.59
N ARG A 90 -9.19 0.18 1.47
CA ARG A 90 -9.69 1.49 1.06
C ARG A 90 -8.59 2.39 0.49
N SER A 91 -7.37 2.33 1.03
CA SER A 91 -6.23 3.10 0.49
C SER A 91 -5.77 2.60 -0.88
N LEU A 92 -6.13 1.38 -1.28
CA LEU A 92 -5.85 0.85 -2.63
C LEU A 92 -6.82 1.32 -3.71
N ILE A 93 -8.04 1.73 -3.37
CA ILE A 93 -9.07 2.14 -4.35
C ILE A 93 -8.58 3.25 -5.31
N PRO A 94 -7.89 4.31 -4.85
CA PRO A 94 -7.35 5.33 -5.75
C PRO A 94 -6.39 4.79 -6.83
N LEU A 95 -5.68 3.69 -6.56
CA LEU A 95 -4.70 3.10 -7.47
C LEU A 95 -5.35 2.38 -8.66
N LEU A 96 -6.66 2.12 -8.65
CA LEU A 96 -7.41 1.69 -9.84
C LEU A 96 -7.37 2.74 -10.97
N ASN A 97 -6.98 3.97 -10.66
CA ASN A 97 -6.81 5.05 -11.64
C ASN A 97 -5.32 5.37 -11.93
N ASP A 98 -4.39 4.51 -11.51
CA ASP A 98 -2.97 4.69 -11.82
C ASP A 98 -2.71 4.64 -13.34
N SER A 99 -1.65 5.28 -13.81
CA SER A 99 -1.30 5.27 -15.23
C SER A 99 -0.69 3.94 -15.68
N SER A 100 -0.19 3.14 -14.75
CA SER A 100 0.40 1.83 -15.02
C SER A 100 -0.66 0.73 -15.07
N PRO A 101 -0.86 0.05 -16.23
CA PRO A 101 -1.78 -1.09 -16.33
C PRO A 101 -1.43 -2.23 -15.36
N LEU A 102 -0.13 -2.39 -15.05
CA LEU A 102 0.36 -3.37 -14.09
C LEU A 102 -0.15 -3.08 -12.68
N VAL A 103 -0.08 -1.81 -12.23
CA VAL A 103 -0.57 -1.40 -10.91
C VAL A 103 -2.08 -1.59 -10.82
N ILE A 104 -2.83 -1.21 -11.87
CA ILE A 104 -4.29 -1.42 -11.90
C ILE A 104 -4.61 -2.92 -11.79
N GLY A 105 -3.88 -3.77 -12.53
CA GLY A 105 -4.04 -5.22 -12.48
C GLY A 105 -3.76 -5.79 -11.09
N ASP A 106 -2.63 -5.44 -10.47
CA ASP A 106 -2.26 -5.91 -9.14
C ASP A 106 -3.28 -5.47 -8.08
N VAL A 107 -3.78 -4.23 -8.16
CA VAL A 107 -4.84 -3.73 -7.27
C VAL A 107 -6.15 -4.48 -7.49
N ALA A 108 -6.60 -4.61 -8.73
CA ALA A 108 -7.84 -5.33 -9.04
C ALA A 108 -7.76 -6.79 -8.54
N TYR A 109 -6.64 -7.45 -8.76
CA TYR A 109 -6.38 -8.81 -8.28
C TYR A 109 -6.48 -8.89 -6.75
N VAL A 110 -5.81 -8.00 -6.01
CA VAL A 110 -5.89 -7.95 -4.53
C VAL A 110 -7.33 -7.73 -4.05
N LEU A 111 -8.07 -6.81 -4.67
CA LEU A 111 -9.46 -6.54 -4.28
C LEU A 111 -10.36 -7.77 -4.51
N GLY A 112 -10.13 -8.49 -5.61
CA GLY A 112 -10.75 -9.79 -5.90
C GLY A 112 -10.42 -10.85 -4.85
N LEU A 113 -9.13 -10.99 -4.55
CA LEU A 113 -8.62 -11.92 -3.54
C LEU A 113 -9.15 -11.66 -2.13
N ILE A 114 -9.39 -10.40 -1.76
CA ILE A 114 -9.92 -10.08 -0.43
C ILE A 114 -11.44 -10.24 -0.39
N GLY A 115 -12.14 -9.94 -1.49
CA GLY A 115 -13.58 -10.23 -1.58
C GLY A 115 -14.48 -9.18 -0.94
N ASN A 116 -14.01 -7.95 -0.70
CA ASN A 116 -14.87 -6.90 -0.14
C ASN A 116 -15.86 -6.40 -1.20
N ARG A 117 -17.16 -6.73 -1.05
CA ARG A 117 -18.23 -6.32 -1.98
C ARG A 117 -18.36 -4.80 -2.19
N GLU A 118 -17.92 -3.98 -1.23
CA GLU A 118 -17.93 -2.53 -1.36
C GLU A 118 -16.99 -2.03 -2.48
N THR A 119 -16.05 -2.85 -2.96
CA THR A 119 -15.09 -2.47 -4.00
C THR A 119 -15.64 -2.63 -5.41
N ILE A 120 -16.73 -3.39 -5.60
CA ILE A 120 -17.31 -3.70 -6.92
C ILE A 120 -17.59 -2.43 -7.74
N PRO A 121 -18.26 -1.37 -7.22
CA PRO A 121 -18.54 -0.18 -8.03
C PRO A 121 -17.28 0.54 -8.53
N PHE A 122 -16.15 0.40 -7.83
CA PHE A 122 -14.87 0.98 -8.25
C PHE A 122 -14.19 0.12 -9.33
N LEU A 123 -14.31 -1.21 -9.22
CA LEU A 123 -13.84 -2.14 -10.25
C LEU A 123 -14.64 -2.00 -11.54
N GLU A 124 -15.97 -1.88 -11.47
CA GLU A 124 -16.84 -1.74 -12.65
C GLU A 124 -16.48 -0.50 -13.50
N GLN A 125 -15.99 0.57 -12.89
CA GLN A 125 -15.49 1.76 -13.61
C GLN A 125 -14.28 1.45 -14.50
N GLN A 126 -13.50 0.42 -14.19
CA GLN A 126 -12.31 0.04 -14.94
C GLN A 126 -12.60 -0.89 -16.13
N LEU A 127 -13.84 -1.39 -16.27
CA LEU A 127 -14.23 -2.25 -17.41
C LEU A 127 -14.22 -1.52 -18.77
N GLN A 128 -14.13 -0.18 -18.76
CA GLN A 128 -14.07 0.65 -19.97
C GLN A 128 -12.63 1.05 -20.36
N ARG A 129 -11.61 0.55 -19.65
CA ARG A 129 -10.19 0.82 -19.97
C ARG A 129 -9.81 0.26 -21.33
N GLU A 130 -8.86 0.90 -22.00
CA GLU A 130 -8.37 0.49 -23.32
C GLU A 130 -7.60 -0.85 -23.28
N ASP A 131 -6.82 -1.07 -22.21
CA ASP A 131 -6.01 -2.28 -22.05
C ASP A 131 -6.90 -3.52 -21.83
N PRO A 132 -6.90 -4.52 -22.74
CA PRO A 132 -7.69 -5.73 -22.61
C PRO A 132 -7.29 -6.60 -21.41
N ASN A 133 -6.00 -6.60 -21.02
CA ASN A 133 -5.53 -7.38 -19.88
C ASN A 133 -6.09 -6.82 -18.58
N VAL A 134 -6.09 -5.49 -18.44
CA VAL A 134 -6.71 -4.81 -17.31
C VAL A 134 -8.20 -5.15 -17.22
N ARG A 135 -8.93 -5.08 -18.34
CA ARG A 135 -10.37 -5.44 -18.35
C ARG A 135 -10.61 -6.89 -17.91
N ALA A 136 -9.76 -7.83 -18.36
CA ALA A 136 -9.87 -9.23 -17.99
C ALA A 136 -9.66 -9.45 -16.49
N ILE A 137 -8.59 -8.88 -15.92
CA ILE A 137 -8.28 -8.99 -14.48
C ILE A 137 -9.38 -8.34 -13.63
N VAL A 138 -9.87 -7.16 -14.04
CA VAL A 138 -10.96 -6.47 -13.36
C VAL A 138 -12.24 -7.30 -13.37
N GLN A 139 -12.58 -7.90 -14.51
CA GLN A 139 -13.75 -8.75 -14.63
C GLN A 139 -13.64 -10.00 -13.74
N GLU A 140 -12.47 -10.66 -13.76
CA GLU A 140 -12.18 -11.80 -12.89
C GLU A 140 -12.30 -11.43 -11.41
N ALA A 141 -11.74 -10.29 -10.99
CA ALA A 141 -11.86 -9.82 -9.62
C ALA A 141 -13.34 -9.58 -9.21
N ILE A 142 -14.16 -9.01 -10.09
CA ILE A 142 -15.59 -8.81 -9.83
C ILE A 142 -16.30 -10.17 -9.66
N ASP A 143 -16.00 -11.13 -10.54
CA ASP A 143 -16.62 -12.46 -10.51
C ASP A 143 -16.21 -13.23 -9.25
N ASP A 144 -14.94 -13.13 -8.85
CA ASP A 144 -14.41 -13.68 -7.60
C ASP A 144 -15.14 -13.12 -6.38
N ILE A 145 -15.30 -11.79 -6.29
CA ILE A 145 -16.03 -11.14 -5.19
C ILE A 145 -17.49 -11.61 -5.16
N ARG A 146 -18.14 -11.74 -6.32
CA ARG A 146 -19.54 -12.18 -6.43
C ARG A 146 -19.73 -13.65 -6.06
N SER A 147 -18.75 -14.51 -6.35
CA SER A 147 -18.82 -15.95 -6.09
C SER A 147 -18.69 -16.31 -4.59
N ARG A 148 -18.12 -15.41 -3.79
CA ARG A 148 -17.98 -15.56 -2.33
C ARG A 148 -19.32 -15.19 -1.68
N ASN A 149 -20.10 -16.19 -1.27
CA ASN A 149 -21.44 -16.05 -0.66
C ASN A 149 -21.44 -15.22 0.62
#